data_AF-A0A2U1Q3I2-F1
#
_entry.id   AF-A0A2U1Q3I2-F1
#
_cell.length_a   1.000
_cell.length_b   1.000
_cell.length_c   1.000
_cell.angle_alpha   90.00
_cell.angle_beta   90.00
_cell.angle_gamma   90.00
#
_symmetry.space_group_name_H-M   'P 1'
#
loop_
_entity.id
_entity.type
_entity.pdbx_description
1 polymer ?
#
loop_
_entity_poly.entity_id
_entity_poly.type
_entity_poly.pdbx_seq_one_letter_code
_entity_poly.pdbx_strand_id
1 'polypeptide(L)'
;MSIPGDDVFSSHHSDEEESNHEDAGSEGVKPKQQQIISAPTTISNIKLLILKKEEYDIWAMEMEHYLEYIDNDVWKMQKAVLKQQFEAFAVSSSEGLEKGYDRFQHLLSQLEAHGSSVPTEDANHKFLRSLPKEWSSLAMTMRMKEDVDTLSIDDRYNNLRVFE
;
A
#
# COMPACT_ATOMS: atom_id res chain seq x y z
N MET A 1 -11.51 -51.33 29.94
CA MET A 1 -11.73 -50.76 31.28
C MET A 1 -11.59 -49.25 31.20
N SER A 2 -12.54 -48.56 31.83
CA SER A 2 -12.83 -47.12 31.75
C SER A 2 -11.84 -46.23 32.48
N ILE A 3 -11.64 -45.00 31.99
CA ILE A 3 -11.65 -43.76 32.78
C ILE A 3 -12.27 -42.64 31.91
N PRO A 4 -13.41 -42.04 32.29
CA PRO A 4 -13.86 -40.72 31.82
C PRO A 4 -13.50 -39.64 32.85
N GLY A 5 -13.43 -38.38 32.42
CA GLY A 5 -13.21 -37.25 33.30
C GLY A 5 -13.65 -35.96 32.63
N ASP A 6 -14.95 -35.69 32.73
CA ASP A 6 -15.55 -34.38 32.51
C ASP A 6 -15.03 -33.41 33.58
N ASP A 7 -14.70 -32.17 33.20
CA ASP A 7 -14.87 -31.05 34.12
C ASP A 7 -15.41 -29.83 33.37
N VAL A 8 -16.57 -29.42 33.85
CA VAL A 8 -17.48 -28.40 33.35
C VAL A 8 -17.18 -27.07 34.03
N PHE A 9 -17.19 -26.02 33.23
CA PHE A 9 -17.52 -24.62 33.51
C PHE A 9 -17.68 -24.16 34.98
N SER A 10 -16.95 -23.10 35.36
CA SER A 10 -17.44 -22.15 36.36
C SER A 10 -16.91 -20.73 36.09
N SER A 11 -17.78 -19.89 35.51
CA SER A 11 -17.75 -18.43 35.66
C SER A 11 -18.54 -18.07 36.92
N HIS A 12 -18.04 -17.13 37.73
CA HIS A 12 -18.77 -16.18 38.60
C HIS A 12 -17.70 -15.18 39.06
N HIS A 13 -17.68 -13.92 38.63
CA HIS A 13 -18.63 -12.83 38.94
C HIS A 13 -18.77 -12.61 40.44
N SER A 14 -18.09 -11.56 40.92
CA SER A 14 -18.32 -10.94 42.23
C SER A 14 -18.47 -9.45 41.96
N ASP A 15 -19.71 -9.04 41.76
CA ASP A 15 -20.18 -7.69 42.04
C ASP A 15 -20.45 -7.62 43.55
N GLU A 16 -19.90 -6.65 44.26
CA GLU A 16 -20.54 -6.10 45.46
C GLU A 16 -20.43 -4.56 45.48
N GLU A 17 -21.63 -4.01 45.38
CA GLU A 17 -22.23 -2.68 45.65
C GLU A 17 -21.36 -1.61 46.34
N GLU A 18 -21.27 -0.41 45.77
CA GLU A 18 -22.25 0.69 45.82
C GLU A 18 -22.40 1.32 47.21
N SER A 19 -21.83 2.52 47.37
CA SER A 19 -22.13 3.46 48.46
C SER A 19 -22.33 4.83 47.83
N ASN A 20 -23.60 5.21 47.68
CA ASN A 20 -24.04 6.53 47.28
C ASN A 20 -24.09 7.43 48.52
N HIS A 21 -23.45 8.60 48.48
CA HIS A 21 -24.03 9.77 49.13
C HIS A 21 -23.72 11.06 48.35
N GLU A 22 -24.79 11.82 48.19
CA GLU A 22 -25.05 12.97 47.33
C GLU A 22 -24.28 14.27 47.65
N ASP A 23 -24.04 15.00 46.55
CA ASP A 23 -24.19 16.44 46.30
C ASP A 23 -23.38 17.48 47.12
N ALA A 24 -22.46 18.14 46.42
CA ALA A 24 -22.34 19.60 46.47
C ALA A 24 -21.56 20.06 45.23
N GLY A 25 -22.21 20.90 44.43
CA GLY A 25 -21.70 21.41 43.15
C GLY A 25 -20.26 21.93 43.19
N SER A 26 -19.51 21.58 42.14
CA SER A 26 -18.33 22.32 41.74
C SER A 26 -18.38 22.50 40.22
N GLU A 27 -18.28 23.76 39.85
CA GLU A 27 -18.45 24.30 38.51
C GLU A 27 -17.66 23.52 37.46
N GLY A 28 -18.31 23.27 36.32
CA GLY A 28 -17.67 22.72 35.14
C GLY A 28 -16.53 23.62 34.67
N VAL A 29 -15.30 23.25 34.98
CA VAL A 29 -14.13 23.78 34.29
C VAL A 29 -13.99 23.01 32.97
N LYS A 30 -14.55 23.59 31.90
CA LYS A 30 -14.21 23.20 30.53
C LYS A 30 -12.68 23.21 30.39
N PRO A 31 -12.06 22.20 29.76
CA PRO A 31 -10.65 22.30 29.42
C PRO A 31 -10.50 23.49 28.47
N LYS A 32 -9.76 24.52 28.89
CA LYS A 32 -9.29 25.57 27.99
C LYS A 32 -8.43 24.87 26.94
N GLN A 33 -9.00 24.57 25.78
CA GLN A 33 -8.23 24.47 24.56
C GLN A 33 -7.51 25.80 24.41
N GLN A 34 -6.24 25.84 24.82
CA GLN A 34 -5.32 26.83 24.31
C GLN A 34 -5.24 26.50 22.81
N GLN A 35 -5.96 27.28 22.00
CA GLN A 35 -5.59 27.44 20.60
C GLN A 35 -4.15 27.93 20.61
N ILE A 36 -3.20 27.00 20.48
CA ILE A 36 -1.87 27.32 20.02
C ILE A 36 -2.09 27.73 18.58
N ILE A 37 -2.35 29.02 18.37
CA ILE A 37 -2.00 29.67 17.12
C ILE A 37 -0.48 29.55 17.10
N SER A 38 0.03 28.46 16.52
CA SER A 38 1.44 28.44 16.14
C SER A 38 1.55 29.52 15.08
N ALA A 39 2.01 30.70 15.48
CA ALA A 39 2.62 31.65 14.56
C ALA A 39 3.55 30.85 13.65
N PRO A 40 3.69 31.21 12.36
CA PRO A 40 4.65 30.53 11.49
C PRO A 40 6.00 30.55 12.21
N THR A 41 6.43 29.38 12.70
CA THR A 41 7.68 29.28 13.44
C THR A 41 8.74 29.62 12.42
N THR A 42 9.29 30.81 12.52
CA THR A 42 10.40 31.20 11.66
C THR A 42 11.52 30.21 11.95
N ILE A 43 11.87 29.38 10.96
CA ILE A 43 13.06 28.55 11.01
C ILE A 43 14.26 29.51 10.86
N SER A 44 14.53 30.31 11.90
CA SER A 44 15.52 31.38 11.88
C SER A 44 16.94 30.93 12.22
N ASN A 45 17.15 29.63 12.48
CA ASN A 45 18.43 29.11 12.97
C ASN A 45 19.23 28.30 11.95
N ILE A 46 18.81 28.26 10.68
CA ILE A 46 19.74 27.84 9.62
C ILE A 46 20.71 29.01 9.43
N LYS A 47 21.87 28.91 10.07
CA LYS A 47 22.97 29.85 9.90
C LYS A 47 23.53 29.63 8.50
N LEU A 48 22.91 30.24 7.49
CA LEU A 48 23.52 30.37 6.17
C LEU A 48 24.79 31.19 6.39
N LEU A 49 25.96 30.54 6.41
CA LEU A 49 27.20 31.27 6.20
C LEU A 49 26.99 31.98 4.86
N ILE A 50 26.99 33.31 4.88
CA ILE A 50 26.89 34.12 3.67
C ILE A 50 28.18 33.81 2.89
N LEU A 51 28.10 32.78 2.03
CA LEU A 51 29.18 32.29 1.21
C LEU A 51 29.58 33.41 0.26
N LYS A 52 30.88 33.58 0.04
CA LYS A 52 31.35 34.47 -1.03
C LYS A 52 30.83 33.91 -2.36
N LYS A 53 30.62 34.78 -3.35
CA LYS A 53 30.04 34.41 -4.66
C LYS A 53 30.71 33.16 -5.28
N GLU A 54 32.04 33.10 -5.25
CA GLU A 54 32.82 31.97 -5.81
C GLU A 54 32.68 30.66 -5.00
N GLU A 55 32.42 30.75 -3.70
CA GLU A 55 32.19 29.57 -2.83
C GLU A 55 30.74 29.07 -2.97
N TYR A 56 29.78 29.98 -3.20
CA TYR A 56 28.39 29.65 -3.48
C TYR A 56 28.23 28.91 -4.81
N ASP A 57 28.94 29.34 -5.86
CA ASP A 57 28.87 28.69 -7.17
C ASP A 57 29.34 27.23 -7.09
N ILE A 58 30.40 26.96 -6.31
CA ILE A 58 30.89 25.60 -6.05
C ILE A 58 29.88 24.81 -5.21
N TRP A 59 29.35 25.39 -4.13
CA TRP A 59 28.35 24.73 -3.29
C TRP A 59 27.07 24.42 -4.04
N ALA A 60 26.60 25.33 -4.90
CA ALA A 60 25.42 25.15 -5.72
C ALA A 60 25.63 24.03 -6.74
N MET A 61 26.78 24.01 -7.43
CA MET A 61 27.11 22.91 -8.35
C MET A 61 27.12 21.55 -7.65
N GLU A 62 27.70 21.49 -6.44
CA GLU A 62 27.73 20.27 -5.64
C GLU A 62 26.32 19.85 -5.19
N MET A 63 25.49 20.79 -4.75
CA MET A 63 24.11 20.51 -4.33
C MET A 63 23.20 20.10 -5.49
N GLU A 64 23.30 20.76 -6.64
CA GLU A 64 22.58 20.37 -7.86
C GLU A 64 22.98 18.95 -8.28
N HIS A 65 24.27 18.64 -8.28
CA HIS A 65 24.76 17.30 -8.56
C HIS A 65 24.24 16.26 -7.54
N TYR A 66 24.27 16.58 -6.24
CA TYR A 66 23.72 15.68 -5.21
C TYR A 66 22.22 15.45 -5.37
N LEU A 67 21.43 16.49 -5.62
CA LEU A 67 19.98 16.38 -5.77
C LEU A 67 19.62 15.59 -7.03
N GLU A 68 20.23 15.92 -8.18
CA GLU A 68 20.00 15.21 -9.44
C GLU A 68 20.45 13.74 -9.35
N TYR A 69 21.61 13.48 -8.73
CA TYR A 69 22.15 12.13 -8.57
C TYR A 69 21.28 11.26 -7.66
N ILE A 70 20.88 11.77 -6.49
CA ILE A 70 20.06 11.04 -5.53
C ILE A 70 18.67 10.76 -6.10
N ASP A 71 18.02 11.76 -6.71
CA ASP A 71 16.67 11.58 -7.28
C ASP A 71 16.68 10.54 -8.40
N ASN A 72 17.70 10.54 -9.25
CA ASN A 72 17.87 9.56 -10.33
C ASN A 72 18.08 8.13 -9.79
N ASP A 73 18.92 7.96 -8.77
CA ASP A 73 19.19 6.64 -8.20
C ASP A 73 17.98 6.09 -7.43
N VAL A 74 17.27 6.93 -6.69
CA VAL A 74 15.99 6.56 -6.04
C VAL A 74 14.96 6.17 -7.11
N TRP A 75 14.85 6.94 -8.19
CA TRP A 75 13.93 6.65 -9.29
C TRP A 75 14.23 5.30 -9.97
N LYS A 76 15.50 5.02 -10.27
CA LYS A 76 15.95 3.73 -10.84
C LYS A 76 15.66 2.58 -9.89
N MET A 77 15.90 2.76 -8.59
CA MET A 77 15.63 1.75 -7.58
C MET A 77 14.13 1.44 -7.48
N GLN A 78 13.27 2.46 -7.43
CA GLN A 78 11.80 2.27 -7.42
C GLN A 78 11.33 1.53 -8.67
N LYS A 79 11.81 1.93 -9.84
CA LYS A 79 11.54 1.23 -11.11
C LYS A 79 11.96 -0.24 -11.08
N ALA A 80 13.12 -0.56 -10.48
CA ALA A 80 13.58 -1.94 -10.35
C ALA A 80 12.69 -2.77 -9.41
N VAL A 81 12.26 -2.19 -8.29
CA VAL A 81 11.33 -2.85 -7.35
C VAL A 81 9.99 -3.14 -8.01
N LEU A 82 9.43 -2.18 -8.76
CA LEU A 82 8.15 -2.38 -9.47
C LEU A 82 8.25 -3.50 -10.50
N LYS A 83 9.36 -3.55 -11.25
CA LYS A 83 9.61 -4.66 -12.20
C LYS A 83 9.71 -6.00 -11.49
N GLN A 84 10.36 -6.06 -10.32
CA GLN A 84 10.42 -7.28 -9.53
C GLN A 84 9.04 -7.69 -9.01
N GLN A 85 8.23 -6.74 -8.54
CA GLN A 85 6.86 -6.99 -8.09
C GLN A 85 5.99 -7.51 -9.24
N PHE A 86 6.15 -6.95 -10.43
CA PHE A 86 5.50 -7.47 -11.63
C PHE A 86 5.93 -8.90 -11.89
N GLU A 87 7.23 -9.19 -11.88
CA GLU A 87 7.70 -10.54 -12.15
C GLU A 87 7.25 -11.57 -11.09
N ALA A 88 7.20 -11.16 -9.83
CA ALA A 88 6.73 -11.98 -8.71
C ALA A 88 5.21 -11.97 -8.52
N PHE A 89 4.46 -11.26 -9.38
CA PHE A 89 3.03 -11.08 -9.18
C PHE A 89 2.29 -12.43 -9.20
N ALA A 90 1.48 -12.64 -8.19
CA ALA A 90 0.60 -13.79 -8.05
C ALA A 90 -0.70 -13.37 -7.36
N VAL A 91 -1.79 -14.02 -7.76
CA VAL A 91 -3.09 -13.95 -7.10
C VAL A 91 -3.21 -15.19 -6.22
N SER A 92 -3.57 -14.97 -4.96
CA SER A 92 -3.82 -16.02 -3.97
C SER A 92 -5.26 -16.53 -4.05
N SER A 93 -5.47 -17.82 -3.80
CA SER A 93 -6.81 -18.41 -3.82
C SER A 93 -7.76 -17.79 -2.78
N SER A 94 -7.22 -17.19 -1.71
CA SER A 94 -8.01 -16.61 -0.62
C SER A 94 -8.39 -15.14 -0.81
N GLU A 95 -7.75 -14.40 -1.72
CA GLU A 95 -8.08 -12.97 -1.92
C GLU A 95 -9.22 -12.73 -2.93
N GLY A 96 -9.44 -13.68 -3.84
CA GLY A 96 -10.44 -13.57 -4.91
C GLY A 96 -9.91 -12.88 -6.17
N LEU A 97 -10.61 -13.07 -7.29
CA LEU A 97 -10.15 -12.58 -8.59
C LEU A 97 -10.21 -11.05 -8.69
N GLU A 98 -11.27 -10.43 -8.17
CA GLU A 98 -11.45 -8.97 -8.15
C GLU A 98 -10.30 -8.24 -7.44
N LYS A 99 -9.97 -8.64 -6.21
CA LYS A 99 -8.86 -8.01 -5.46
C LYS A 99 -7.51 -8.24 -6.14
N GLY A 100 -7.31 -9.43 -6.71
CA GLY A 100 -6.12 -9.73 -7.51
C GLY A 100 -6.01 -8.82 -8.73
N TYR A 101 -7.12 -8.58 -9.42
CA TYR A 101 -7.19 -7.68 -10.56
C TYR A 101 -6.90 -6.22 -10.19
N ASP A 102 -7.53 -5.70 -9.13
CA ASP A 102 -7.29 -4.33 -8.66
C ASP A 102 -5.82 -4.08 -8.34
N ARG A 103 -5.17 -5.05 -7.67
CA ARG A 103 -3.72 -5.00 -7.39
C ARG A 103 -2.88 -5.01 -8.67
N PHE A 104 -3.28 -5.79 -9.67
CA PHE A 104 -2.57 -5.87 -10.94
C PHE A 104 -2.69 -4.57 -11.73
N GLN A 105 -3.89 -4.00 -11.82
CA GLN A 105 -4.16 -2.68 -12.41
C GLN A 105 -3.32 -1.59 -11.73
N HIS A 106 -3.30 -1.58 -10.40
CA HIS A 106 -2.48 -0.64 -9.64
C HIS A 106 -0.99 -0.76 -9.97
N LEU A 107 -0.48 -1.98 -10.08
CA LEU A 107 0.92 -2.24 -10.43
C LEU A 107 1.27 -1.77 -11.85
N LEU A 108 0.38 -2.00 -12.82
CA LEU A 108 0.55 -1.51 -14.20
C LEU A 108 0.60 0.02 -14.24
N SER A 109 -0.31 0.68 -13.50
CA SER A 109 -0.32 2.15 -13.39
C SER A 109 0.98 2.71 -12.81
N GLN A 110 1.52 2.07 -11.76
CA GLN A 110 2.82 2.46 -11.20
C GLN A 110 3.96 2.27 -12.20
N LEU A 111 4.00 1.15 -12.92
CA LEU A 111 5.02 0.90 -13.94
C LEU A 111 4.99 1.94 -15.05
N GLU A 112 3.81 2.33 -15.52
CA GLU A 112 3.63 3.38 -16.52
C GLU A 112 4.12 4.74 -16.02
N ALA A 113 3.75 5.12 -14.79
CA ALA A 113 4.24 6.35 -14.15
C ALA A 113 5.77 6.41 -14.05
N HIS A 114 6.43 5.25 -13.90
CA HIS A 114 7.90 5.13 -13.87
C HIS A 114 8.55 4.83 -15.24
N GLY A 115 7.83 5.11 -16.34
CA GLY A 115 8.32 4.97 -17.71
C GLY A 115 8.68 3.53 -18.09
N SER A 116 7.93 2.57 -17.54
CA SER A 116 8.07 1.12 -17.78
C SER A 116 6.73 0.51 -18.21
N SER A 117 6.00 1.21 -19.09
CA SER A 117 4.72 0.72 -19.60
C SER A 117 4.87 -0.71 -20.16
N VAL A 118 3.95 -1.58 -19.75
CA VAL A 118 3.92 -2.99 -20.14
C VAL A 118 2.95 -3.13 -21.31
N PRO A 119 3.36 -3.77 -22.41
CA PRO A 119 2.44 -4.07 -23.51
C PRO A 119 1.21 -4.84 -23.02
N THR A 120 0.05 -4.57 -23.60
CA THR A 120 -1.21 -5.22 -23.20
C THR A 120 -1.13 -6.75 -23.31
N GLU A 121 -0.48 -7.27 -24.35
CA GLU A 121 -0.17 -8.69 -24.51
C GLU A 121 0.59 -9.26 -23.30
N ASP A 122 1.73 -8.65 -22.94
CA ASP A 122 2.55 -9.09 -21.81
C ASP A 122 1.78 -9.01 -20.49
N ALA A 123 0.98 -7.96 -20.29
CA ALA A 123 0.13 -7.81 -19.12
C ALA A 123 -0.94 -8.92 -19.04
N ASN A 124 -1.60 -9.24 -20.14
CA ASN A 124 -2.60 -10.32 -20.21
C ASN A 124 -1.98 -11.69 -19.92
N HIS A 125 -0.86 -12.00 -20.57
CA HIS A 125 -0.15 -13.26 -20.32
C HIS A 125 0.34 -13.36 -18.89
N LYS A 126 0.85 -12.25 -18.33
CA LYS A 126 1.29 -12.22 -16.93
C LYS A 126 0.13 -12.48 -15.99
N PHE A 127 -0.97 -11.75 -16.14
CA PHE A 127 -2.15 -11.92 -15.30
C PHE A 127 -2.68 -13.36 -15.33
N LEU A 128 -2.83 -13.95 -16.52
CA LEU A 128 -3.29 -15.33 -16.70
C LEU A 128 -2.34 -16.38 -16.09
N ARG A 129 -1.02 -16.12 -16.05
CA ARG A 129 -0.04 -17.00 -15.40
C ARG A 129 -0.01 -16.84 -13.88
N SER A 130 -0.40 -15.67 -13.39
CA SER A 130 -0.43 -15.32 -11.98
C SER A 130 -1.70 -15.79 -11.27
N LEU A 131 -2.69 -16.32 -11.99
CA LEU A 131 -3.93 -16.82 -11.41
C LEU A 131 -3.69 -18.08 -10.53
N PRO A 132 -4.55 -18.30 -9.52
CA PRO A 132 -4.49 -19.49 -8.68
C PRO A 132 -4.67 -20.79 -9.49
N LYS A 133 -4.23 -21.93 -8.93
CA LYS A 133 -4.27 -23.23 -9.63
C LYS A 133 -5.68 -23.65 -10.06
N GLU A 134 -6.69 -23.21 -9.32
CA GLU A 134 -8.10 -23.43 -9.59
C GLU A 134 -8.53 -22.88 -10.96
N TRP A 135 -7.86 -21.82 -11.44
CA TRP A 135 -8.12 -21.17 -12.71
C TRP A 135 -7.25 -21.72 -13.87
N SER A 136 -6.35 -22.66 -13.60
CA SER A 136 -5.30 -23.09 -14.55
C SER A 136 -5.84 -23.59 -15.90
N SER A 137 -6.91 -24.38 -15.90
CA SER A 137 -7.54 -24.90 -17.12
C SER A 137 -8.14 -23.78 -17.96
N LEU A 138 -8.94 -22.90 -17.34
CA LEU A 138 -9.56 -21.75 -18.00
C LEU A 138 -8.50 -20.78 -18.52
N ALA A 139 -7.48 -20.49 -17.71
CA ALA A 139 -6.36 -19.63 -18.08
C ALA A 139 -5.58 -20.19 -19.27
N MET A 140 -5.34 -21.51 -19.31
CA MET A 140 -4.68 -22.16 -20.45
C MET A 140 -5.52 -22.05 -21.72
N THR A 141 -6.83 -22.33 -21.66
CA THR A 141 -7.73 -22.16 -22.81
C THR A 141 -7.76 -20.71 -23.28
N MET A 142 -7.81 -19.74 -22.38
CA MET A 142 -7.80 -18.32 -22.72
C MET A 142 -6.47 -17.86 -23.35
N ARG A 143 -5.33 -18.41 -22.92
CA ARG A 143 -4.02 -18.12 -23.54
C ARG A 143 -3.88 -18.67 -24.96
N MET A 144 -4.61 -19.73 -25.30
CA MET A 144 -4.56 -20.34 -26.63
C MET A 144 -5.51 -19.68 -27.64
N LYS A 145 -6.38 -18.75 -27.21
CA LYS A 145 -7.25 -18.01 -28.11
C LYS A 145 -6.47 -16.87 -28.78
N GLU A 146 -6.70 -16.66 -30.08
CA GLU A 146 -6.04 -15.64 -30.91
C GLU A 146 -6.31 -14.20 -30.46
N ASP A 147 -7.23 -13.97 -29.52
CA ASP A 147 -7.58 -12.64 -29.01
C ASP A 147 -6.74 -12.19 -27.80
N VAL A 148 -5.80 -13.02 -27.33
CA VAL A 148 -5.06 -12.75 -26.09
C VAL A 148 -4.16 -11.53 -26.14
N ASP A 149 -3.68 -11.19 -27.33
CA ASP A 149 -2.75 -10.08 -27.53
C ASP A 149 -3.45 -8.76 -27.89
N THR A 150 -4.77 -8.81 -28.17
CA THR A 150 -5.54 -7.65 -28.66
C THR A 150 -6.52 -7.08 -27.63
N LEU A 151 -7.01 -7.92 -26.70
CA LEU A 151 -7.96 -7.49 -25.69
C LEU A 151 -7.29 -6.63 -24.61
N SER A 152 -7.99 -5.59 -24.15
CA SER A 152 -7.55 -4.85 -22.97
C SER A 152 -7.54 -5.76 -21.73
N ILE A 153 -6.79 -5.37 -20.70
CA ILE A 153 -6.75 -6.12 -19.45
C ILE A 153 -8.13 -6.11 -18.75
N ASP A 154 -8.92 -5.05 -18.90
CA ASP A 154 -10.31 -4.96 -18.46
C ASP A 154 -11.21 -5.97 -19.16
N ASP A 155 -11.14 -6.06 -20.49
CA ASP A 155 -11.90 -7.05 -21.25
C ASP A 155 -11.50 -8.49 -20.87
N ARG A 156 -10.19 -8.72 -20.68
CA ARG A 156 -9.65 -10.00 -20.22
C ARG A 156 -10.20 -10.38 -18.85
N TYR A 157 -10.25 -9.44 -17.93
CA TYR A 157 -10.81 -9.64 -16.60
C TYR A 157 -12.33 -9.88 -16.65
N ASN A 158 -13.07 -9.09 -17.41
CA ASN A 158 -14.52 -9.26 -17.58
C ASN A 158 -14.86 -10.66 -18.11
N ASN A 159 -14.07 -11.18 -19.05
CA ASN A 159 -14.23 -12.55 -19.55
C ASN A 159 -13.98 -13.62 -18.47
N LEU A 160 -13.05 -13.38 -17.53
CA LEU A 160 -12.78 -14.30 -16.42
C LEU A 160 -13.88 -14.24 -15.36
N ARG A 161 -14.37 -13.03 -15.04
CA ARG A 161 -15.40 -12.80 -14.02
C ARG A 161 -16.70 -13.56 -14.30
N VAL A 162 -17.02 -13.87 -15.56
CA VAL A 162 -18.20 -14.68 -15.92
C VAL A 162 -18.13 -16.12 -15.39
N PHE A 163 -16.93 -16.60 -15.05
CA PHE A 163 -16.68 -17.96 -14.55
C PHE A 163 -16.41 -18.02 -13.04
N GLU A 164 -16.45 -16.86 -12.36
CA GLU A 164 -16.39 -16.77 -10.89
C GLU A 164 -17.72 -17.17 -10.25
#